data_AF-A0A2G9UH20-F1
#
_entry.id   AF-A0A2G9UH20-F1
#
_cell.length_a   1.000
_cell.length_b   1.000
_cell.length_c   1.000
_cell.angle_alpha   90.00
_cell.angle_beta   90.00
_cell.angle_gamma   90.00
#
_symmetry.space_group_name_H-M   'P 1'
#
loop_
_entity.id
_entity.type
_entity.pdbx_description
1 polymer ?
#
loop_
_entity_poly.entity_id
_entity_poly.type
_entity_poly.pdbx_seq_one_letter_code
_entity_poly.pdbx_strand_id
1 'polypeptide(L)'
;MSLTCPQSNREAGAVAIARLASWRATNENDTPEALRWLDRTLIRLCQKFGEYAKDDPNSFRLTDKFSLFPQFMFHLRRSQFLQVFNNSPDETAYYRHILFSENVLESTTMIQPVLFSYSFSGPPEPVLLDTSSILPDRILLMDDYFHVLIYHGQEGGAPVFTDDVSLQVFMEHLKKLASSSST
;
A
#
# COMPACT_ATOMS: atom_id res chain seq x y z
N MET A 1 -2.53 25.49 -23.09
CA MET A 1 -2.91 24.08 -22.87
C MET A 1 -1.94 23.53 -21.82
N SER A 2 -2.30 23.72 -20.56
CA SER A 2 -1.45 23.44 -19.40
C SER A 2 -1.31 21.94 -19.17
N LEU A 3 -0.08 21.43 -19.33
CA LEU A 3 0.33 20.09 -18.89
C LEU A 3 0.20 20.00 -17.37
N THR A 4 -0.99 19.66 -16.90
CA THR A 4 -1.20 19.23 -15.52
C THR A 4 -0.63 17.82 -15.38
N CYS A 5 0.57 17.74 -14.82
CA CYS A 5 1.08 16.52 -14.18
C CYS A 5 1.05 16.74 -12.65
N PRO A 6 -0.03 16.39 -11.92
CA PRO A 6 -0.01 16.46 -10.46
C PRO A 6 -0.28 15.13 -9.74
N GLN A 7 -1.01 14.17 -10.34
CA GLN A 7 -1.40 12.90 -9.70
C GLN A 7 -0.83 11.64 -10.39
N SER A 8 -0.93 11.57 -11.73
CA SER A 8 -0.55 10.38 -12.52
C SER A 8 0.90 9.91 -12.34
N ASN A 9 1.83 10.79 -11.96
CA ASN A 9 3.25 10.41 -11.81
C ASN A 9 3.53 9.63 -10.52
N ARG A 10 2.73 9.82 -9.46
CA ARG A 10 2.97 9.16 -8.16
C ARG A 10 2.51 7.71 -8.21
N GLU A 11 1.31 7.51 -8.72
CA GLU A 11 0.72 6.21 -9.00
C GLU A 11 1.56 5.44 -10.02
N ALA A 12 1.97 6.09 -11.12
CA ALA A 12 2.86 5.47 -12.10
C ALA A 12 4.19 5.03 -11.48
N GLY A 13 4.77 5.83 -10.57
CA GLY A 13 5.97 5.47 -9.83
C GLY A 13 5.76 4.25 -8.92
N ALA A 14 4.64 4.20 -8.19
CA ALA A 14 4.28 3.07 -7.35
C ALA A 14 4.07 1.78 -8.18
N VAL A 15 3.33 1.88 -9.29
CA VAL A 15 3.07 0.76 -10.22
C VAL A 15 4.36 0.27 -10.87
N ALA A 16 5.25 1.17 -11.28
CA ALA A 16 6.55 0.81 -11.83
C ALA A 16 7.41 0.02 -10.82
N ILE A 17 7.42 0.45 -9.56
CA ILE A 17 8.11 -0.25 -8.47
C ILE A 17 7.44 -1.58 -8.14
N ALA A 18 6.11 -1.65 -8.17
CA ALA A 18 5.36 -2.89 -7.98
C ALA A 18 5.74 -3.93 -9.04
N ARG A 19 5.71 -3.55 -10.32
CA ARG A 19 6.14 -4.42 -11.42
C ARG A 19 7.58 -4.86 -11.29
N LEU A 20 8.49 -3.95 -10.94
CA LEU A 20 9.89 -4.30 -10.73
C LEU A 20 10.08 -5.26 -9.55
N ALA A 21 9.36 -5.05 -8.44
CA ALA A 21 9.38 -5.93 -7.28
C ALA A 21 8.84 -7.34 -7.64
N SER A 22 7.70 -7.42 -8.32
CA SER A 22 7.09 -8.67 -8.76
C SER A 22 7.95 -9.42 -9.78
N TRP A 23 8.61 -8.69 -10.69
CA TRP A 23 9.57 -9.28 -11.64
C TRP A 23 10.75 -9.93 -10.90
N ARG A 24 11.35 -9.22 -9.92
CA ARG A 24 12.44 -9.77 -9.09
C ARG A 24 12.01 -11.01 -8.32
N ALA A 25 10.86 -10.92 -7.65
CA ALA A 25 10.29 -12.04 -6.90
C ALA A 25 10.02 -13.28 -7.78
N THR A 26 9.81 -13.09 -9.09
CA THR A 26 9.56 -14.18 -10.05
C THR A 26 10.86 -14.75 -10.62
N ASN A 27 11.79 -13.89 -11.05
CA ASN A 27 13.02 -14.32 -11.71
C ASN A 27 14.07 -14.86 -10.74
N GLU A 28 14.16 -14.29 -9.55
CA GLU A 28 15.14 -14.69 -8.54
C GLU A 28 14.59 -15.83 -7.64
N ASN A 29 13.30 -16.16 -7.78
CA ASN A 29 12.53 -17.07 -6.91
C ASN A 29 12.68 -16.77 -5.40
N ASP A 30 13.17 -15.57 -5.05
CA ASP A 30 13.43 -15.10 -3.69
C ASP A 30 12.53 -13.89 -3.39
N THR A 31 11.31 -14.21 -2.99
CA THR A 31 10.33 -13.21 -2.56
C THR A 31 10.81 -12.44 -1.31
N PRO A 32 11.42 -13.06 -0.28
CA PRO A 32 12.08 -12.35 0.82
C PRO A 32 13.14 -11.33 0.38
N GLU A 33 13.97 -11.64 -0.61
CA GLU A 33 14.94 -10.70 -1.17
C GLU A 33 14.27 -9.52 -1.86
N ALA A 34 13.23 -9.76 -2.66
CA ALA A 34 12.45 -8.70 -3.30
C ALA A 34 11.84 -7.73 -2.26
N LEU A 35 11.33 -8.25 -1.14
CA LEU A 35 10.83 -7.43 -0.02
C LEU A 35 11.93 -6.58 0.62
N ARG A 36 13.11 -7.17 0.90
CA ARG A 36 14.25 -6.41 1.44
C ARG A 36 14.71 -5.32 0.48
N TRP A 37 14.69 -5.60 -0.83
CA TRP A 37 15.00 -4.59 -1.85
C TRP A 37 13.97 -3.47 -1.87
N LEU A 38 12.68 -3.78 -1.74
CA LEU A 38 11.60 -2.79 -1.67
C LEU A 38 11.80 -1.86 -0.48
N ASP A 39 12.02 -2.41 0.72
CA ASP A 39 12.23 -1.65 1.94
C ASP A 39 13.49 -0.75 1.84
N ARG A 40 14.60 -1.29 1.31
CA ARG A 40 15.84 -0.49 1.07
C ARG A 40 15.62 0.62 0.06
N THR A 41 14.84 0.37 -0.98
CA THR A 41 14.50 1.37 -2.00
C THR A 41 13.68 2.50 -1.40
N LEU A 42 12.68 2.18 -0.59
CA LEU A 42 11.86 3.16 0.12
C LEU A 42 12.70 4.01 1.08
N ILE A 43 13.56 3.39 1.90
CA ILE A 43 14.43 4.12 2.83
C ILE A 43 15.34 5.10 2.08
N ARG A 44 15.96 4.67 0.98
CA ARG A 44 16.82 5.54 0.14
C ARG A 44 16.03 6.69 -0.47
N LEU A 45 14.79 6.46 -0.88
CA LEU A 45 13.92 7.53 -1.39
C LEU A 45 13.62 8.54 -0.28
N CYS A 46 13.26 8.08 0.91
CA CYS A 46 13.01 8.93 2.07
C CYS A 46 14.25 9.72 2.49
N GLN A 47 15.44 9.12 2.48
CA GLN A 47 16.70 9.82 2.78
C GLN A 47 17.06 10.86 1.72
N LYS A 48 16.78 10.58 0.44
CA LYS A 48 17.14 11.45 -0.67
C LYS A 48 16.19 12.63 -0.88
N PHE A 49 14.90 12.42 -0.63
CA PHE A 49 13.84 13.39 -0.93
C PHE A 49 13.06 13.86 0.31
N GLY A 50 13.36 13.31 1.48
CA GLY A 50 12.76 13.76 2.74
C GLY A 50 13.55 14.92 3.34
N GLU A 51 12.83 15.82 4.00
CA GLU A 51 13.38 16.87 4.84
C GLU A 51 13.35 16.37 6.30
N TYR A 52 14.50 16.36 6.96
CA TYR A 52 14.63 15.95 8.35
C TYR A 52 15.89 16.54 8.98
N ALA A 53 15.82 16.78 10.28
CA ALA A 53 16.99 16.96 11.13
C ALA A 53 17.58 15.59 11.47
N LYS A 54 18.91 15.50 11.47
CA LYS A 54 19.63 14.27 11.81
C LYS A 54 19.25 13.83 13.23
N ASP A 55 18.99 12.54 13.39
CA ASP A 55 18.60 11.89 14.65
C ASP A 55 17.29 12.42 15.28
N ASP A 56 16.48 13.20 14.55
CA ASP A 56 15.13 13.61 14.95
C ASP A 56 14.05 13.05 13.99
N PRO A 57 13.46 11.88 14.30
CA PRO A 57 12.42 11.27 13.47
C PRO A 57 11.14 12.11 13.35
N ASN A 58 10.85 13.00 14.31
CA ASN A 58 9.63 13.81 14.31
C ASN A 58 9.71 14.96 13.32
N SER A 59 10.92 15.40 12.99
CA SER A 59 11.18 16.40 11.95
C SER A 59 10.92 15.88 10.53
N PHE A 60 10.86 14.56 10.33
CA PHE A 60 10.76 13.96 9.00
C PHE A 60 9.47 14.34 8.29
N ARG A 61 9.64 14.96 7.12
CA ARG A 61 8.57 15.34 6.20
C ARG A 61 8.93 14.96 4.78
N LEU A 62 7.95 14.47 4.05
CA LEU A 62 8.03 14.29 2.59
C LEU A 62 7.26 15.42 1.93
N THR A 63 7.76 15.92 0.81
CA THR A 63 6.99 16.83 -0.04
C THR A 63 5.69 16.16 -0.48
N ASP A 64 4.66 16.95 -0.75
CA ASP A 64 3.35 16.46 -1.20
C ASP A 64 3.47 15.45 -2.36
N LYS A 65 4.46 15.62 -3.25
CA LYS A 65 4.73 14.72 -4.38
C LYS A 65 5.04 13.27 -3.98
N PHE A 66 5.62 13.05 -2.81
CA PHE A 66 6.06 11.72 -2.34
C PHE A 66 5.32 11.23 -1.09
N SER A 67 4.41 12.03 -0.52
CA SER A 67 3.74 11.70 0.74
C SER A 67 2.95 10.38 0.72
N LEU A 68 2.35 10.04 -0.43
CA LEU A 68 1.59 8.80 -0.62
C LEU A 68 2.47 7.59 -0.98
N PHE A 69 3.72 7.81 -1.37
CA PHE A 69 4.58 6.73 -1.83
C PHE A 69 4.86 5.67 -0.73
N PRO A 70 5.19 6.03 0.53
CA PRO A 70 5.30 5.07 1.62
C PRO A 70 4.03 4.24 1.85
N GLN A 71 2.85 4.85 1.69
CA GLN A 71 1.57 4.16 1.83
C GLN A 71 1.39 3.10 0.74
N PHE A 72 1.70 3.41 -0.51
CA PHE A 72 1.68 2.40 -1.58
C PHE A 72 2.66 1.25 -1.31
N MET A 73 3.87 1.56 -0.84
CA MET A 73 4.85 0.51 -0.52
C MET A 73 4.42 -0.36 0.67
N PHE A 74 3.70 0.22 1.64
CA PHE A 74 3.10 -0.53 2.75
C PHE A 74 2.05 -1.54 2.29
N HIS A 75 1.17 -1.17 1.35
CA HIS A 75 0.19 -2.12 0.82
C HIS A 75 0.86 -3.14 -0.12
N LEU A 76 1.75 -2.69 -1.01
CA LEU A 76 2.48 -3.56 -1.94
C LEU A 76 3.25 -4.68 -1.23
N ARG A 77 3.97 -4.40 -0.14
CA ARG A 77 4.74 -5.42 0.61
C ARG A 77 3.87 -6.49 1.29
N ARG A 78 2.58 -6.21 1.49
CA ARG A 78 1.58 -7.12 2.09
C ARG A 78 0.68 -7.77 1.03
N SER A 79 0.70 -7.26 -0.20
CA SER A 79 -0.11 -7.77 -1.31
C SER A 79 0.28 -9.20 -1.72
N GLN A 80 -0.66 -9.89 -2.37
CA GLN A 80 -0.45 -11.22 -2.94
C GLN A 80 0.65 -11.27 -4.02
N PHE A 81 1.07 -10.12 -4.55
CA PHE A 81 2.19 -10.03 -5.48
C PHE A 81 3.53 -10.42 -4.84
N LEU A 82 3.71 -10.10 -3.55
CA LEU A 82 4.93 -10.32 -2.77
C LEU A 82 4.72 -11.18 -1.52
N GLN A 83 3.50 -11.46 -1.09
CA GLN A 83 3.20 -12.43 -0.04
C GLN A 83 2.51 -13.64 -0.67
N VAL A 84 3.32 -14.54 -1.23
CA VAL A 84 2.81 -15.72 -1.97
C VAL A 84 2.40 -16.87 -1.05
N PHE A 85 2.77 -16.82 0.23
CA PHE A 85 2.26 -17.77 1.23
C PHE A 85 0.73 -17.61 1.34
N ASN A 86 0.00 -18.73 1.31
CA ASN A 86 -1.46 -18.85 1.20
C ASN A 86 -2.06 -18.71 -0.21
N ASN A 87 -1.26 -18.52 -1.26
CA ASN A 87 -1.73 -18.60 -2.64
C ASN A 87 -1.14 -19.83 -3.33
N SER A 88 -1.90 -20.44 -4.24
CA SER A 88 -1.35 -21.44 -5.15
C SER A 88 -0.35 -20.80 -6.13
N PRO A 89 0.58 -21.60 -6.70
CA PRO A 89 1.50 -21.10 -7.74
C PRO A 89 0.77 -20.49 -8.94
N ASP A 90 -0.37 -21.07 -9.32
CA ASP A 90 -1.18 -20.60 -10.45
C ASP A 90 -1.87 -19.27 -10.15
N GLU A 91 -2.44 -19.10 -8.95
CA GLU A 91 -3.00 -17.81 -8.51
C GLU A 91 -1.95 -16.71 -8.48
N THR A 92 -0.76 -17.02 -7.95
CA THR A 92 0.35 -16.07 -7.91
C THR A 92 0.76 -15.64 -9.33
N ALA A 93 0.84 -16.59 -10.26
CA ALA A 93 1.14 -16.31 -11.66
C ALA A 93 0.05 -15.45 -12.31
N TYR A 94 -1.23 -15.74 -12.02
CA TYR A 94 -2.37 -14.96 -12.48
C TYR A 94 -2.32 -13.51 -12.00
N TYR A 95 -2.21 -13.27 -10.69
CA TYR A 95 -2.14 -11.91 -10.14
C TYR A 95 -1.00 -11.10 -10.75
N ARG A 96 0.20 -11.70 -10.82
CA ARG A 96 1.35 -11.04 -11.43
C ARG A 96 1.11 -10.74 -12.91
N HIS A 97 0.57 -11.68 -13.68
CA HIS A 97 0.27 -11.50 -15.09
C HIS A 97 -0.65 -10.29 -15.34
N ILE A 98 -1.71 -10.15 -14.53
CA ILE A 98 -2.64 -9.03 -14.61
C ILE A 98 -1.93 -7.71 -14.27
N LEU A 99 -1.13 -7.65 -13.20
CA LEU A 99 -0.37 -6.45 -12.83
C LEU A 99 0.56 -5.95 -13.95
N PHE A 100 1.14 -6.86 -14.75
CA PHE A 100 1.98 -6.50 -15.90
C PHE A 100 1.18 -6.05 -17.13
N SER A 101 -0.09 -6.44 -17.23
CA SER A 101 -0.90 -6.22 -18.43
C SER A 101 -1.78 -4.97 -18.32
N GLU A 102 -2.18 -4.60 -17.10
CA GLU A 102 -3.16 -3.53 -16.88
C GLU A 102 -2.59 -2.11 -16.90
N ASN A 103 -3.48 -1.12 -16.91
CA ASN A 103 -3.08 0.30 -16.87
C ASN A 103 -2.69 0.75 -15.44
N VAL A 104 -2.21 2.00 -15.30
CA VAL A 104 -1.76 2.55 -14.01
C VAL A 104 -2.89 2.66 -12.99
N LEU A 105 -4.10 3.03 -13.43
CA LEU A 105 -5.25 3.21 -12.54
C LEU A 105 -5.64 1.86 -11.92
N GLU A 106 -5.86 0.85 -12.76
CA GLU A 106 -6.24 -0.49 -12.29
C GLU A 106 -5.13 -1.13 -11.45
N SER A 107 -3.87 -0.98 -11.86
CA SER A 107 -2.73 -1.47 -11.08
C SER A 107 -2.63 -0.78 -9.71
N THR A 108 -3.09 0.48 -9.60
CA THR A 108 -3.11 1.20 -8.32
C THR A 108 -4.18 0.62 -7.40
N THR A 109 -5.37 0.33 -7.92
CA THR A 109 -6.44 -0.36 -7.17
C THR A 109 -5.99 -1.73 -6.67
N MET A 110 -5.25 -2.48 -7.49
CA MET A 110 -4.68 -3.77 -7.08
C MET A 110 -3.65 -3.64 -5.94
N ILE A 111 -2.84 -2.58 -5.95
CA ILE A 111 -1.81 -2.35 -4.93
C ILE A 111 -2.44 -1.86 -3.64
N GLN A 112 -3.38 -0.91 -3.74
CA GLN A 112 -4.08 -0.31 -2.62
C GLN A 112 -5.58 -0.38 -2.89
N PRO A 113 -6.27 -1.40 -2.36
CA PRO A 113 -7.70 -1.55 -2.51
C PRO A 113 -8.45 -0.31 -2.03
N VAL A 114 -9.62 -0.07 -2.60
CA VAL A 114 -10.50 1.03 -2.20
C VAL A 114 -11.56 0.48 -1.27
N LEU A 115 -11.83 1.19 -0.17
CA LEU A 115 -12.87 0.85 0.79
C LEU A 115 -13.89 1.98 0.87
N PHE A 116 -15.15 1.68 0.58
CA PHE A 116 -16.26 2.61 0.74
C PHE A 116 -17.09 2.24 1.95
N SER A 117 -17.52 3.26 2.68
CA SER A 117 -18.39 3.13 3.83
C SER A 117 -19.78 3.68 3.51
N TYR A 118 -20.78 2.85 3.79
CA TYR A 118 -22.20 3.15 3.64
C TYR A 118 -22.82 3.18 5.03
N SER A 119 -23.53 4.27 5.32
CA SER A 119 -24.25 4.45 6.57
C SER A 119 -25.62 5.06 6.28
N PHE A 120 -26.51 5.06 7.27
CA PHE A 120 -27.82 5.72 7.14
C PHE A 120 -27.71 7.25 7.21
N SER A 121 -26.57 7.79 7.66
CA SER A 121 -26.38 9.21 7.96
C SER A 121 -25.74 10.02 6.83
N GLY A 122 -25.54 9.44 5.64
CA GLY A 122 -24.98 10.18 4.50
C GLY A 122 -24.79 9.37 3.24
N PRO A 123 -24.29 10.01 2.16
CA PRO A 123 -23.87 9.30 0.96
C PRO A 123 -22.63 8.42 1.24
N PRO A 124 -22.30 7.47 0.35
CA PRO A 124 -21.12 6.63 0.49
C PRO A 124 -19.84 7.46 0.46
N GLU A 125 -18.92 7.19 1.40
CA GLU A 125 -17.64 7.90 1.51
C GLU A 125 -16.45 6.92 1.47
N PRO A 126 -15.32 7.30 0.84
CA PRO A 126 -14.11 6.50 0.90
C PRO A 126 -13.52 6.56 2.31
N VAL A 127 -13.17 5.39 2.85
CA VAL A 127 -12.56 5.24 4.17
C VAL A 127 -11.20 4.55 4.05
N LEU A 128 -10.36 4.71 5.07
CA LEU A 128 -9.05 4.05 5.10
C LEU A 128 -9.21 2.53 5.25
N LEU A 129 -8.31 1.76 4.63
CA LEU A 129 -8.14 0.33 4.86
C LEU A 129 -7.52 0.09 6.24
N ASP A 130 -8.32 0.31 7.28
CA ASP A 130 -7.94 0.09 8.66
C ASP A 130 -9.11 -0.50 9.44
N THR A 131 -8.77 -1.24 10.49
CA THR A 131 -9.71 -1.81 11.45
C THR A 131 -10.63 -0.77 12.09
N SER A 132 -10.18 0.48 12.22
CA SER A 132 -10.99 1.60 12.70
C SER A 132 -12.19 1.94 11.81
N SER A 133 -12.15 1.56 10.52
CA SER A 133 -13.27 1.73 9.58
C SER A 133 -14.36 0.69 9.75
N ILE A 134 -14.09 -0.40 10.49
CA ILE A 134 -15.02 -1.53 10.68
C ILE A 134 -15.92 -1.21 11.87
N LEU A 135 -17.08 -0.64 11.56
CA LEU A 135 -18.07 -0.21 12.55
C LEU A 135 -19.38 -1.00 12.38
N PRO A 136 -20.09 -1.29 13.49
CA PRO A 136 -21.28 -2.15 13.46
C PRO A 136 -22.47 -1.50 12.73
N ASP A 137 -22.51 -0.17 12.64
CA ASP A 137 -23.56 0.62 12.02
C ASP A 137 -23.30 0.93 10.53
N ARG A 138 -22.31 0.27 9.92
CA ARG A 138 -21.86 0.56 8.56
C ARG A 138 -21.77 -0.70 7.70
N ILE A 139 -22.05 -0.52 6.41
CA ILE A 139 -21.75 -1.51 5.38
C ILE A 139 -20.48 -1.05 4.67
N LEU A 140 -19.53 -1.96 4.48
CA LEU A 140 -18.28 -1.68 3.78
C LEU A 140 -18.28 -2.37 2.42
N LEU A 141 -17.88 -1.65 1.38
CA LEU A 141 -17.63 -2.17 0.05
C LEU A 141 -16.14 -2.04 -0.25
N MET A 142 -15.44 -3.15 -0.36
CA MET A 142 -14.04 -3.20 -0.77
C MET A 142 -13.95 -3.62 -2.23
N ASP A 143 -13.12 -2.91 -2.99
CA ASP A 143 -12.72 -3.26 -4.35
C ASP A 143 -11.18 -3.35 -4.40
N ASP A 144 -10.66 -4.56 -4.64
CA ASP A 144 -9.23 -4.84 -4.80
C ASP A 144 -8.85 -5.19 -6.24
N TYR A 145 -9.71 -4.84 -7.22
CA TYR A 145 -9.68 -5.23 -8.63
C TYR A 145 -10.05 -6.70 -8.90
N PHE A 146 -9.58 -7.64 -8.08
CA PHE A 146 -9.83 -9.08 -8.29
C PHE A 146 -11.17 -9.53 -7.69
N HIS A 147 -11.59 -8.87 -6.62
CA HIS A 147 -12.76 -9.16 -5.82
C HIS A 147 -13.50 -7.88 -5.44
N VAL A 148 -14.82 -8.01 -5.40
CA VAL A 148 -15.70 -7.01 -4.78
C VAL A 148 -16.29 -7.65 -3.53
N LEU A 149 -15.95 -7.11 -2.37
CA LEU A 149 -16.36 -7.64 -1.07
C LEU A 149 -17.33 -6.68 -0.39
N ILE A 150 -18.47 -7.22 0.05
CA ILE A 150 -19.46 -6.48 0.85
C ILE A 150 -19.42 -7.05 2.26
N TYR A 151 -19.09 -6.20 3.23
CA TYR A 151 -19.11 -6.53 4.64
C TYR A 151 -20.26 -5.78 5.33
N HIS A 152 -21.07 -6.52 6.09
CA HIS A 152 -22.11 -5.96 6.92
C HIS A 152 -21.61 -5.89 8.36
N GLY A 153 -21.49 -4.67 8.91
CA GLY A 153 -21.24 -4.48 10.32
C GLY A 153 -22.31 -5.16 11.18
N GLN A 154 -21.89 -5.83 12.25
CA GLN A 154 -22.79 -6.48 13.20
C GLN A 154 -22.47 -6.05 14.63
N GLU A 155 -23.49 -5.63 15.37
CA GLU A 155 -23.37 -5.41 16.82
C GLU A 155 -23.00 -6.73 17.52
N GLY A 156 -21.85 -6.75 18.19
CA GLY A 156 -21.37 -7.90 18.96
C GLY A 156 -20.43 -8.87 18.22
N GLY A 157 -20.17 -8.66 16.93
CA GLY A 157 -19.12 -9.36 16.20
C GLY A 157 -17.82 -8.57 16.33
N ALA A 158 -17.03 -8.80 17.37
CA ALA A 158 -15.68 -8.23 17.43
C ALA A 158 -14.89 -8.80 16.23
N PRO A 159 -14.44 -7.96 15.28
CA PRO A 159 -13.60 -8.45 14.20
C PRO A 159 -12.27 -8.90 14.81
N VAL A 160 -12.03 -10.22 14.82
CA VAL A 160 -10.75 -10.79 15.24
C VAL A 160 -9.79 -10.65 14.06
N PHE A 161 -9.12 -9.50 13.98
CA PHE A 161 -7.98 -9.33 13.09
C PHE A 161 -6.70 -9.66 13.86
N THR A 162 -5.97 -10.63 13.34
CA THR A 162 -4.67 -11.07 13.83
C THR A 162 -3.62 -9.99 13.55
N ASP A 163 -3.00 -9.44 14.60
CA ASP A 163 -1.69 -8.75 14.64
C ASP A 163 -1.19 -8.02 13.38
N ASP A 164 -2.04 -7.21 12.74
CA ASP A 164 -1.60 -6.38 11.63
C ASP A 164 -0.91 -5.12 12.14
N VAL A 165 0.40 -5.02 11.89
CA VAL A 165 1.15 -3.78 12.06
C VAL A 165 0.48 -2.67 11.25
N SER A 166 -0.11 -1.69 11.94
CA SER A 166 -0.83 -0.58 11.33
C SER A 166 0.10 0.31 10.49
N LEU A 167 -0.48 1.00 9.51
CA LEU A 167 0.24 1.96 8.68
C LEU A 167 0.96 3.02 9.53
N GLN A 168 0.37 3.42 10.66
CA GLN A 168 0.99 4.38 11.57
C GLN A 168 2.31 3.87 12.15
N VAL A 169 2.32 2.65 12.69
CA VAL A 169 3.54 2.03 13.24
C VAL A 169 4.61 1.86 12.17
N PHE A 170 4.19 1.47 10.96
CA PHE A 170 5.09 1.40 9.80
C PHE A 170 5.74 2.76 9.49
N MET A 171 4.94 3.84 9.46
CA MET A 171 5.45 5.18 9.20
C MET A 171 6.39 5.67 10.30
N GLU A 172 6.11 5.37 11.56
CA GLU A 172 7.00 5.70 12.69
C GLU A 172 8.36 5.01 12.55
N HIS A 173 8.38 3.71 12.20
CA HIS A 173 9.61 2.99 11.94
C HIS A 173 10.37 3.52 10.73
N LEU A 174 9.66 3.83 9.64
CA LEU A 174 10.27 4.39 8.43
C LEU A 174 10.95 5.73 8.72
N LYS A 175 10.30 6.61 9.48
CA LYS A 175 10.88 7.90 9.92
C LYS A 175 12.19 7.71 10.67
N LYS A 176 12.22 6.78 11.63
CA LYS A 176 13.43 6.47 12.42
C LYS A 176 14.57 6.01 11.51
N LEU A 177 14.30 5.12 10.57
CA LEU A 177 15.31 4.60 9.63
C LEU A 177 15.78 5.65 8.62
N ALA A 178 14.91 6.56 8.20
CA ALA A 178 15.26 7.64 7.30
C ALA A 178 16.17 8.68 8.00
N SER A 179 15.85 9.06 9.24
CA SER A 179 16.62 10.08 9.98
C SER A 179 17.94 9.58 10.58
N SER A 180 18.11 8.26 10.73
CA SER A 180 19.29 7.66 11.38
C SER A 180 20.50 7.46 10.46
N SER A 181 20.31 7.44 9.13
CA SER A 181 21.34 6.99 8.18
C SER A 181 21.77 8.08 7.19
N SER A 182 22.34 9.16 7.74
CA SER A 182 23.16 10.11 6.98
C SER A 182 24.62 10.02 7.42
N THR A 183 25.34 9.08 6.79
CA THR A 183 26.80 9.03 6.65
C THR A 183 27.13 8.55 5.25
#